data_AF-A0A813A5D6-F1
#
_entry.id   AF-A0A813A5D6-F1
#
_cell.length_a   1.000
_cell.length_b   1.000
_cell.length_c   1.000
_cell.angle_alpha   90.00
_cell.angle_beta   90.00
_cell.angle_gamma   90.00
#
_symmetry.space_group_name_H-M   'P 1'
#
loop_
_entity.id
_entity.type
_entity.pdbx_description
1 polymer ?
#
loop_
_entity_poly.entity_id
_entity_poly.type
_entity_poly.pdbx_seq_one_letter_code
_entity_poly.pdbx_strand_id
1 'polypeptide(L)'
;FGICDIVSAVPDVIVVVDASWDTAVEKIKWMYNDAEFCRLEVLRTARFVSIPFSATTLSPRNGPAALDLAMASLHVRTGSQAPTQQSGVGSFSPFFLQAQTSCQRCPLNAINVVYDDTSGIAYTPLCSTTTTTTTTTTQDAEASKASYSLPGGFLWGLVTIGFLTPTFLAN
;
A
#
# COMPACT_ATOMS: atom_id res chain seq x y z
N PHE A 1 12.70 3.78 23.66
CA PHE A 1 13.73 3.62 22.63
C PHE A 1 13.77 4.88 21.79
N GLY A 2 14.94 5.49 21.65
CA GLY A 2 15.14 6.61 20.74
C GLY A 2 15.46 6.12 19.32
N ILE A 3 15.43 7.03 18.35
CA ILE A 3 15.78 6.73 16.95
C ILE A 3 17.22 6.19 16.86
N CYS A 4 18.14 6.78 17.62
CA CYS A 4 19.55 6.36 17.64
C CYS A 4 19.73 4.88 18.03
N ASP A 5 18.88 4.35 18.93
CA ASP A 5 18.93 2.95 19.34
C ASP A 5 18.54 2.03 18.17
N ILE A 6 17.47 2.38 17.45
CA ILE A 6 16.96 1.61 16.31
C ILE A 6 17.97 1.60 15.18
N VAL A 7 18.55 2.76 14.87
CA VAL A 7 19.49 2.87 13.75
C VAL A 7 20.82 2.19 14.08
N SER A 8 21.24 2.19 15.34
CA SER A 8 22.42 1.44 15.79
C SER A 8 22.21 -0.08 15.78
N ALA A 9 20.96 -0.54 15.89
CA ALA A 9 20.62 -1.96 15.81
C ALA A 9 20.66 -2.53 14.38
N VAL A 10 20.68 -1.66 13.35
CA VAL A 10 20.72 -2.01 11.91
C VAL A 10 19.73 -3.15 11.57
N PRO A 11 18.42 -2.92 11.71
CA PRO A 11 17.42 -3.96 11.50
C PRO A 11 17.43 -4.47 10.05
N ASP A 12 17.33 -5.78 9.86
CA ASP A 12 17.18 -6.41 8.53
C ASP A 12 15.79 -6.20 7.93
N VAL A 13 14.76 -6.16 8.78
CA VAL A 13 13.34 -6.04 8.43
C VAL A 13 12.67 -5.18 9.48
N ILE A 14 11.78 -4.28 9.06
CA ILE A 14 10.93 -3.50 9.96
C ILE A 14 9.50 -4.05 9.89
N VAL A 15 9.00 -4.51 11.04
CA VAL A 15 7.60 -4.89 11.20
C VAL A 15 6.81 -3.66 11.62
N VAL A 16 5.82 -3.28 10.81
CA VAL A 16 4.94 -2.15 11.04
C VAL A 16 3.55 -2.65 11.40
N VAL A 17 3.09 -2.27 12.59
CA VAL A 17 1.72 -2.58 13.02
C VAL A 17 0.75 -1.71 12.21
N ASP A 18 -0.28 -2.30 11.62
CA ASP A 18 -1.33 -1.55 10.92
C ASP A 18 -2.56 -1.42 11.80
N ALA A 19 -2.90 -0.18 12.14
CA ALA A 19 -4.06 0.16 12.94
C ALA A 19 -4.84 1.29 12.26
N SER A 20 -6.15 1.35 12.45
CA SER A 20 -6.99 2.39 11.84
C SER A 20 -6.67 3.81 12.32
N TRP A 21 -5.98 3.95 13.44
CA TRP A 21 -5.54 5.23 14.03
C TRP A 21 -4.05 5.53 13.85
N ASP A 22 -3.28 4.58 13.30
CA ASP A 22 -1.83 4.70 13.10
C ASP A 22 -1.41 3.69 12.01
N THR A 23 -1.65 4.10 10.76
CA THR A 23 -1.55 3.20 9.61
C THR A 23 -0.09 2.85 9.32
N ALA A 24 0.13 1.66 8.76
CA ALA A 24 1.49 1.24 8.43
C ALA A 24 2.14 2.17 7.38
N VAL A 25 1.37 2.69 6.43
CA VAL A 25 1.86 3.59 5.37
C VAL A 25 2.33 4.93 5.93
N GLU A 26 1.60 5.52 6.88
CA GLU A 26 1.98 6.79 7.52
C GLU A 26 3.27 6.65 8.33
N LYS A 27 3.44 5.54 9.06
CA LYS A 27 4.71 5.24 9.74
C LYS A 27 5.87 5.06 8.78
N ILE A 28 5.65 4.39 7.66
CA ILE A 28 6.67 4.25 6.63
C ILE A 28 7.06 5.64 6.09
N LYS A 29 6.09 6.48 5.73
CA LYS A 29 6.35 7.86 5.28
C LYS A 29 7.14 8.66 6.32
N TRP A 30 6.78 8.55 7.59
CA TRP A 30 7.50 9.19 8.68
C TRP A 30 8.98 8.75 8.73
N MET A 31 9.26 7.45 8.60
CA MET A 31 10.65 6.94 8.54
C MET A 31 11.42 7.49 7.33
N TYR A 32 10.79 7.58 6.15
CA TYR A 32 11.42 8.14 4.95
C TYR A 32 11.62 9.67 4.99
N ASN A 33 11.02 10.37 5.96
CA ASN A 33 11.20 11.80 6.17
C ASN A 33 12.35 12.13 7.15
N ASP A 34 12.86 11.13 7.87
CA ASP A 34 13.89 11.30 8.89
C ASP A 34 15.29 10.96 8.36
N ALA A 35 16.27 11.83 8.63
CA ALA A 35 17.62 11.71 8.09
C ALA A 35 18.38 10.47 8.63
N GLU A 36 18.12 10.08 9.87
CA GLU A 36 18.79 8.96 10.53
C GLU A 36 18.22 7.63 10.03
N PHE A 37 16.93 7.55 9.72
CA PHE A 37 16.37 6.36 9.10
C PHE A 37 16.83 6.19 7.65
N CYS A 38 16.94 7.28 6.88
CA CYS A 38 17.36 7.24 5.46
C CYS A 38 18.72 6.58 5.20
N ARG A 39 19.59 6.46 6.22
CA ARG A 39 20.89 5.79 6.07
C ARG A 39 20.82 4.27 6.19
N LEU A 40 19.70 3.72 6.66
CA LEU A 40 19.53 2.29 6.86
C LEU A 40 19.25 1.57 5.54
N GLU A 41 19.84 0.39 5.42
CA GLU A 41 19.63 -0.48 4.26
C GLU A 41 18.18 -0.94 4.14
N VAL A 42 17.53 -1.22 5.27
CA VAL A 42 16.13 -1.65 5.33
C VAL A 42 15.16 -0.67 4.65
N LEU A 43 15.45 0.64 4.71
CA LEU A 43 14.70 1.66 3.98
C LEU A 43 15.05 1.66 2.50
N ARG A 44 16.33 1.59 2.14
CA ARG A 44 16.76 1.58 0.73
C ARG A 44 16.19 0.41 -0.06
N THR A 45 16.03 -0.74 0.59
CA THR A 45 15.51 -1.97 0.00
C THR A 45 14.05 -2.24 0.36
N ALA A 46 13.36 -1.27 0.98
CA ALA A 46 11.94 -1.34 1.35
C ALA A 46 11.49 -2.59 2.13
N ARG A 47 12.31 -3.10 3.06
CA ARG A 47 12.03 -4.36 3.79
C ARG A 47 11.02 -4.14 4.93
N PHE A 48 9.76 -3.94 4.56
CA PHE A 48 8.65 -3.71 5.49
C PHE A 48 7.64 -4.85 5.45
N VAL A 49 7.21 -5.28 6.64
CA VAL A 49 6.12 -6.24 6.80
C VAL A 49 5.03 -5.62 7.66
N SER A 50 3.79 -5.58 7.17
CA SER A 50 2.64 -5.13 7.93
C SER A 50 2.04 -6.27 8.76
N ILE A 51 1.64 -5.97 9.99
CA ILE A 51 0.86 -6.87 10.84
C ILE A 51 -0.39 -6.14 11.34
N PRO A 52 -1.60 -6.72 11.21
CA PRO A 52 -2.80 -6.09 11.74
C PRO A 52 -2.70 -5.91 13.26
N PHE A 53 -3.12 -4.76 13.78
CA PHE A 53 -3.12 -4.50 15.23
C PHE A 53 -3.81 -5.61 16.04
N SER A 54 -4.90 -6.18 15.52
CA SER A 54 -5.63 -7.28 16.16
C SER A 54 -4.84 -8.59 16.31
N ALA A 55 -3.71 -8.72 15.63
CA ALA A 55 -2.79 -9.84 15.72
C ALA A 55 -1.53 -9.56 16.57
N THR A 56 -1.43 -8.38 17.20
CA THR A 56 -0.29 -8.00 18.05
C THR A 56 -0.48 -8.31 19.53
N THR A 57 -1.71 -8.58 19.96
CA THR A 57 -2.06 -8.95 21.34
C THR A 57 -2.36 -10.45 21.43
N LEU A 58 -2.29 -11.01 22.64
CA LEU A 58 -2.61 -12.42 22.90
C LEU A 58 -4.03 -12.77 22.43
N SER A 59 -4.11 -13.67 21.45
CA SER A 59 -5.32 -14.00 20.69
C SER A 59 -5.09 -15.26 19.86
N PRO A 60 -6.14 -16.03 19.53
CA PRO A 60 -6.05 -17.12 18.55
C PRO A 60 -5.47 -16.69 17.19
N ARG A 61 -5.51 -15.38 16.87
CA ARG A 61 -4.93 -14.82 15.64
C ARG A 61 -3.40 -14.81 15.61
N ASN A 62 -2.72 -14.89 16.75
CA ASN A 62 -1.24 -14.82 16.76
C ASN A 62 -0.59 -16.01 16.07
N GLY A 63 -1.14 -17.21 16.17
CA GLY A 63 -0.54 -18.43 15.59
C GLY A 63 -0.38 -18.31 14.07
N PRO A 64 -1.48 -18.12 13.31
CA PRO A 64 -1.40 -17.88 11.87
C PRO A 64 -0.58 -16.64 11.51
N ALA A 65 -0.73 -15.54 12.26
CA ALA A 65 0.01 -14.30 11.98
C ALA A 65 1.53 -14.46 12.17
N ALA A 66 1.99 -15.26 13.14
CA ALA A 66 3.41 -15.50 13.37
C ALA A 66 4.05 -16.28 12.21
N LEU A 67 3.33 -17.27 11.67
CA LEU A 67 3.78 -18.01 10.48
C LEU A 67 3.88 -17.08 9.26
N ASP A 68 2.82 -16.32 8.98
CA ASP A 68 2.81 -15.40 7.84
C ASP A 68 3.85 -14.28 8.00
N LEU A 69 4.09 -13.81 9.23
CA LEU A 69 5.13 -12.82 9.54
C LEU A 69 6.53 -13.34 9.25
N ALA A 70 6.83 -14.59 9.62
CA ALA A 70 8.12 -15.22 9.31
C ALA A 70 8.33 -15.33 7.79
N MET A 71 7.29 -15.77 7.07
CA MET A 71 7.35 -15.94 5.63
C MET A 71 7.43 -14.60 4.88
N ALA A 72 6.65 -13.59 5.28
CA ALA A 72 6.71 -12.26 4.72
C ALA A 72 8.08 -11.59 4.97
N SER A 73 8.66 -11.80 6.16
CA SER A 73 10.00 -11.31 6.49
C SER A 73 11.08 -11.95 5.60
N LEU A 74 10.95 -13.25 5.32
CA LEU A 74 11.84 -13.94 4.38
C LEU A 74 11.67 -13.41 2.95
N HIS A 75 10.42 -13.26 2.50
CA HIS A 75 10.09 -12.71 1.18
C HIS A 75 10.72 -11.33 0.97
N VAL A 76 10.53 -10.39 1.89
CA VAL A 76 11.09 -9.03 1.70
C VAL A 76 12.62 -9.01 1.74
N ARG A 77 13.24 -9.95 2.47
CA ARG A 77 14.69 -10.00 2.62
C ARG A 77 15.39 -10.68 1.45
N THR A 78 14.82 -11.77 0.92
CA THR A 78 15.50 -12.64 -0.06
C THR A 78 14.77 -12.78 -1.39
N GLY A 79 13.59 -12.16 -1.55
CA GLY A 79 12.76 -12.33 -2.75
C GLY A 79 12.12 -13.72 -2.88
N SER A 80 12.02 -14.49 -1.78
CA SER A 80 11.34 -15.81 -1.82
C SER A 80 9.86 -15.66 -2.15
N GLN A 81 9.20 -16.70 -2.66
CA GLN A 81 7.74 -16.62 -2.91
C GLN A 81 6.98 -16.29 -1.62
N ALA A 82 6.07 -15.32 -1.69
CA ALA A 82 5.19 -14.99 -0.57
C ALA A 82 4.08 -16.05 -0.47
N PRO A 83 3.77 -16.57 0.74
CA PRO A 83 2.63 -17.45 0.91
C PRO A 83 1.32 -16.68 0.77
N THR A 84 0.21 -17.41 0.62
CA THR A 84 -1.14 -16.84 0.67
C THR A 84 -1.39 -16.22 2.05
N GLN A 85 -1.42 -14.89 2.11
CA GLN A 85 -1.56 -14.07 3.32
C GLN A 85 -2.99 -14.16 3.88
N GLN A 86 -3.30 -15.20 4.65
CA GLN A 86 -4.64 -15.40 5.24
C GLN A 86 -4.80 -14.73 6.60
N SER A 87 -3.71 -14.43 7.30
CA SER A 87 -3.75 -13.77 8.62
C SER A 87 -3.90 -12.23 8.55
N GLY A 88 -3.77 -11.65 7.36
CA GLY A 88 -3.70 -10.20 7.14
C GLY A 88 -2.29 -9.61 7.31
N VAL A 89 -1.28 -10.42 7.63
CA VAL A 89 0.13 -10.04 7.57
C VAL A 89 0.59 -10.00 6.11
N GLY A 90 1.32 -8.96 5.71
CA GLY A 90 1.76 -8.84 4.32
C GLY A 90 2.97 -7.95 4.10
N SER A 91 3.43 -7.92 2.85
CA SER A 91 4.44 -6.99 2.36
C SER A 91 3.79 -5.92 1.47
N PHE A 92 4.53 -4.85 1.20
CA PHE A 92 4.08 -3.77 0.32
C PHE A 92 4.72 -3.89 -1.04
N SER A 93 3.98 -3.61 -2.12
CA SER A 93 4.59 -3.57 -3.45
C SER A 93 5.62 -2.44 -3.55
N PRO A 94 6.77 -2.67 -4.22
CA PRO A 94 7.82 -1.65 -4.34
C PRO A 94 7.33 -0.38 -5.02
N PHE A 95 6.50 -0.51 -6.06
CA PHE A 95 5.92 0.61 -6.79
C PHE A 95 4.97 1.46 -5.94
N PHE A 96 4.16 0.83 -5.10
CA PHE A 96 3.29 1.55 -4.17
C PHE A 96 4.10 2.37 -3.16
N LEU A 97 5.14 1.76 -2.56
CA LEU A 97 6.00 2.48 -1.63
C LEU A 97 6.79 3.60 -2.30
N GLN A 98 7.25 3.42 -3.53
CA GLN A 98 7.90 4.46 -4.31
C GLN A 98 6.96 5.65 -4.54
N ALA A 99 5.70 5.39 -4.90
CA ALA A 99 4.71 6.46 -5.05
C ALA A 99 4.45 7.20 -3.73
N GLN A 100 4.30 6.48 -2.61
CA GLN A 100 4.05 7.09 -1.30
C GLN A 100 5.26 7.88 -0.76
N THR A 101 6.47 7.49 -1.12
CA THR A 101 7.72 8.08 -0.61
C THR A 101 8.33 9.12 -1.54
N SER A 102 7.75 9.32 -2.73
CA SER A 102 8.23 10.25 -3.76
C SER A 102 8.55 11.67 -3.29
N CYS A 103 7.81 12.18 -2.32
CA CYS A 103 7.99 13.51 -1.74
C CYS A 103 8.61 13.52 -0.33
N GLN A 104 9.15 12.39 0.11
CA GLN A 104 9.85 12.30 1.39
C GLN A 104 11.33 12.63 1.22
N ARG A 105 12.03 12.80 2.34
CA ARG A 105 13.44 13.20 2.37
C ARG A 105 14.36 12.23 1.62
N CYS A 106 14.07 10.93 1.67
CA CYS A 106 14.73 9.92 0.85
C CYS A 106 13.69 9.10 0.08
N PRO A 107 13.40 9.40 -1.19
CA PRO A 107 12.44 8.61 -1.96
C PRO A 107 12.98 7.20 -2.23
N LEU A 108 12.09 6.20 -2.18
CA LEU A 108 12.45 4.83 -2.50
C LEU A 108 12.76 4.69 -4.00
N ASN A 109 13.84 3.96 -4.31
CA ASN A 109 14.11 3.48 -5.64
C ASN A 109 13.77 1.99 -5.72
N ALA A 110 12.71 1.65 -6.45
CA ALA A 110 12.24 0.26 -6.60
C ALA A 110 13.30 -0.68 -7.18
N ILE A 111 14.32 -0.18 -7.91
CA ILE A 111 15.43 -0.98 -8.44
C ILE A 111 16.22 -1.69 -7.33
N ASN A 112 16.23 -1.12 -6.12
CA ASN A 112 16.97 -1.70 -4.98
C ASN A 112 16.17 -2.78 -4.22
N VAL A 113 14.94 -3.08 -4.65
CA VAL A 113 14.04 -4.00 -3.95
C VAL A 113 14.11 -5.39 -4.59
N VAL A 114 14.30 -6.42 -3.78
CA VAL A 114 14.59 -7.79 -4.23
C VAL A 114 13.31 -8.63 -4.41
N TYR A 115 12.16 -8.12 -3.99
CA TYR A 115 10.91 -8.89 -3.90
C TYR A 115 9.78 -8.27 -4.75
N ASP A 116 9.04 -9.16 -5.44
CA ASP A 116 7.96 -8.97 -6.44
C ASP A 116 8.21 -7.96 -7.58
N ASP A 117 8.15 -8.50 -8.80
CA ASP A 117 8.52 -7.94 -10.09
C ASP A 117 7.37 -7.94 -11.12
N THR A 118 6.13 -8.27 -10.75
CA THR A 118 5.07 -8.40 -11.76
C THR A 118 4.33 -7.10 -12.07
N SER A 119 4.91 -6.37 -13.03
CA SER A 119 4.29 -5.36 -13.91
C SER A 119 3.69 -4.11 -13.23
N GLY A 120 4.55 -3.22 -12.75
CA GLY A 120 4.18 -1.85 -12.39
C GLY A 120 4.85 -0.85 -13.33
N ILE A 121 4.05 -0.10 -14.06
CA ILE A 121 4.48 1.06 -14.85
C ILE A 121 5.47 1.90 -14.03
N ALA A 122 6.58 2.31 -14.65
CA ALA A 122 7.51 3.27 -14.05
C ALA A 122 6.73 4.54 -13.68
N TYR A 123 6.40 4.71 -12.41
CA TYR A 123 5.78 5.93 -11.91
C TYR A 123 6.85 7.01 -11.86
N THR A 124 6.70 8.03 -12.69
CA THR A 124 7.48 9.27 -12.55
C THR A 124 6.93 10.03 -11.33
N PRO A 125 7.75 10.23 -10.27
CA PRO A 125 7.30 10.96 -9.10
C PRO A 125 7.10 12.43 -9.45
N LEU A 126 5.84 12.85 -9.61
CA LEU A 126 5.48 14.27 -9.66
C LEU A 126 5.45 14.78 -8.22
N CYS A 127 6.62 15.10 -7.68
CA CYS A 127 6.65 15.98 -6.53
C CYS A 127 6.43 17.41 -7.04
N SER A 128 5.18 17.88 -7.01
CA SER A 128 4.84 19.25 -7.35
C SER A 128 5.48 20.19 -6.34
N THR A 129 6.59 20.81 -6.70
CA THR A 129 7.03 22.05 -6.07
C THR A 129 5.99 23.12 -6.39
N THR A 130 5.03 23.33 -5.50
CA THR A 130 4.18 24.53 -5.58
C THR A 130 5.05 25.73 -5.20
N THR A 131 5.79 26.26 -6.17
CA THR A 131 6.30 27.62 -6.11
C THR A 131 5.07 28.52 -6.14
N THR A 132 4.69 29.06 -4.98
CA THR A 132 3.69 30.13 -4.90
C THR A 132 4.27 31.38 -5.55
N THR A 133 4.15 31.48 -6.87
CA THR A 133 4.27 32.75 -7.58
C THR A 133 2.92 33.44 -7.42
N THR A 134 2.86 34.42 -6.53
CA THR A 134 1.75 35.36 -6.44
C THR A 134 1.66 36.13 -7.76
N THR A 135 0.77 35.70 -8.65
CA THR A 135 0.34 36.50 -9.80
C THR A 135 -1.13 36.81 -9.60
N THR A 136 -1.40 38.06 -9.20
CA THR A 136 -2.73 38.64 -9.20
C THR A 136 -3.24 38.74 -10.62
N THR A 137 -4.28 37.98 -10.95
CA THR A 137 -5.17 38.30 -12.07
C THR A 137 -6.57 37.75 -11.80
N THR A 138 -7.50 38.67 -11.55
CA THR A 138 -8.94 38.52 -11.69
C THR A 138 -9.32 37.98 -13.07
N GLN A 139 -10.19 36.97 -13.14
CA GLN A 139 -11.40 36.91 -13.98
C GLN A 139 -11.97 35.47 -14.06
N ASP A 140 -13.20 35.37 -13.57
CA ASP A 140 -14.38 34.74 -14.17
C ASP A 140 -14.47 33.22 -14.42
N ALA A 141 -15.68 32.73 -14.12
CA ALA A 141 -16.14 31.35 -14.06
C ALA A 141 -16.16 30.63 -15.41
N GLU A 142 -16.01 29.29 -15.39
CA GLU A 142 -17.02 28.36 -15.91
C GLU A 142 -16.70 26.91 -15.51
N ALA A 143 -17.67 26.24 -14.88
CA ALA A 143 -17.63 24.82 -14.56
C ALA A 143 -18.04 23.98 -15.78
N SER A 144 -17.19 23.07 -16.23
CA SER A 144 -17.53 22.12 -17.30
C SER A 144 -17.58 20.69 -16.76
N LYS A 145 -18.81 20.22 -16.53
CA LYS A 145 -19.15 18.79 -16.36
C LYS A 145 -19.06 18.11 -17.73
N ALA A 146 -18.22 17.08 -17.85
CA ALA A 146 -18.18 16.23 -19.04
C ALA A 146 -19.33 15.21 -18.98
N SER A 147 -20.25 15.36 -19.93
CA SER A 147 -21.45 14.56 -20.15
C SER A 147 -21.09 13.26 -20.90
N TYR A 148 -21.48 12.10 -20.35
CA TYR A 148 -21.54 10.86 -21.13
C TYR A 148 -22.99 10.61 -21.57
N SER A 149 -23.18 10.61 -22.89
CA SER A 149 -24.44 10.33 -23.58
C SER A 149 -24.61 8.81 -23.75
N LEU A 150 -25.74 8.27 -23.32
CA LEU A 150 -26.21 6.93 -23.67
C LEU A 150 -27.53 7.07 -24.45
N PRO A 151 -27.70 6.39 -25.59
CA PRO A 151 -28.91 6.49 -26.39
C PRO A 151 -30.07 5.77 -25.69
N GLY A 152 -31.23 6.43 -25.71
CA GLY A 152 -32.39 6.11 -24.87
C GLY A 152 -33.21 4.88 -25.26
N GLY A 153 -34.11 4.54 -24.33
CA GLY A 153 -35.20 3.58 -24.49
C GLY A 153 -35.90 3.29 -23.16
N PHE A 154 -36.96 4.03 -22.87
CA PHE A 154 -37.85 3.92 -21.72
C PHE A 154 -38.51 2.53 -21.58
N LEU A 155 -38.76 2.05 -20.35
CA LEU A 155 -40.10 1.74 -19.79
C LEU A 155 -40.01 1.08 -18.40
N TRP A 156 -41.10 1.25 -17.65
CA TRP A 156 -41.24 1.12 -16.19
C TRP A 156 -41.29 -0.32 -15.65
N GLY A 157 -40.74 -0.49 -14.45
CA GLY A 157 -41.31 -1.33 -13.38
C GLY A 157 -41.25 -2.86 -13.52
N LEU A 158 -40.55 -3.53 -12.60
CA LEU A 158 -41.14 -4.41 -11.59
C LEU A 158 -40.01 -5.10 -10.80
N VAL A 159 -40.07 -5.01 -9.48
CA VAL A 159 -39.35 -5.93 -8.58
C VAL A 159 -40.14 -7.23 -8.53
N THR A 160 -39.53 -8.35 -8.90
CA THR A 160 -39.96 -9.69 -8.48
C THR A 160 -38.76 -10.58 -8.21
N ILE A 161 -38.69 -11.03 -6.95
CA ILE A 161 -37.90 -12.15 -6.48
C ILE A 161 -38.59 -13.44 -6.96
N GLY A 162 -37.84 -14.40 -7.51
CA GLY A 162 -38.40 -15.68 -7.95
C GLY A 162 -37.34 -16.75 -8.17
N PHE A 163 -37.27 -17.69 -7.23
CA PHE A 163 -36.68 -19.02 -7.36
C PHE A 163 -37.22 -19.76 -8.59
N LEU A 164 -36.38 -20.56 -9.27
CA LEU A 164 -36.63 -21.98 -9.61
C LEU A 164 -35.50 -22.58 -10.46
N THR A 165 -35.18 -23.83 -10.10
CA THR A 165 -34.25 -24.80 -10.69
C THR A 165 -34.46 -25.10 -12.17
N PRO A 166 -33.46 -25.68 -12.86
CA PRO A 166 -33.74 -26.65 -13.91
C PRO A 166 -33.10 -28.02 -13.64
N THR A 167 -33.95 -29.03 -13.59
CA THR A 167 -33.66 -30.45 -13.67
C THR A 167 -33.49 -30.86 -15.15
N PHE A 168 -32.34 -31.47 -15.46
CA PHE A 168 -32.08 -32.64 -16.33
C PHE A 168 -32.58 -32.78 -17.80
N LEU A 169 -31.75 -33.58 -18.51
CA LEU A 169 -31.87 -34.29 -19.81
C LEU A 169 -31.28 -33.52 -21.02
N ALA A 170 -30.45 -34.08 -21.90
CA ALA A 170 -30.02 -35.46 -22.16
C ALA A 170 -28.67 -35.46 -22.93
N ASN A 171 -27.77 -36.40 -22.64
CA ASN A 171 -27.35 -37.51 -23.52
C ASN A 171 -26.35 -38.40 -22.78
#